data_AF-A0A7S3EE25-F1
#
_entry.id   AF-A0A7S3EE25-F1
#
_cell.length_a   1.000
_cell.length_b   1.000
_cell.length_c   1.000
_cell.angle_alpha   90.00
_cell.angle_beta   90.00
_cell.angle_gamma   90.00
#
_symmetry.space_group_name_H-M   'P 1'
#
loop_
_entity.id
_entity.type
_entity.pdbx_description
1 polymer ?
#
loop_
_entity_poly.entity_id
_entity_poly.type
_entity_poly.pdbx_seq_one_letter_code
_entity_poly.pdbx_strand_id
1 'polypeptide(L)'
;DQVLEEDFVVSHPLAREPLFYAGSWTQARNSNELQLNDVLVVRQEYFWQTGGYDERIEVRGGEDEDLYTRLLAIPRMKRRSVDYEKVKHLPPLLDTKSQMIELLSPVDIDCNKIMLDSLPAWDPSAVQDRALYRIDLSSSDRYLISLLRKPTSLAKRISGKTFADTRNLALRARLNSDFGVPNAFLEGMETSSQEVLLGKLLMRVRSSGSSSKPTLFFAHCMHGLGNRIRALGSSMAVARNTGRELVVIWDSDSHCSAKFSDLFGNDYPVIENLKATFPFTREALTDPAWANVKAFNYMDTEEGSEKNAEVTELKGSHIYYKGAFIMNAPKLSSWKMDNDELAKLKPSAAVQEILDKFDPRQDFSDVVSVHIRNRGLDTDIDGVDSKSEYTEKGAADMQYWRERSHYTNFVKKMQAIVTAEPKTKFYLSSDTVHILDEMKRLFPGRILVTPRDCDDRGGDCIKYALADLYLLARGKYILGSNWSSFTEAAQRLGGLQGFLAGRDFANETLSTN
;
A
#
# COMPACT_ATOMS: atom_id res chain seq x y z
N ASP A 1 13.59 24.40 16.75
CA ASP A 1 14.18 25.43 17.63
C ASP A 1 13.19 26.55 17.87
N GLN A 2 13.37 27.35 18.90
CA GLN A 2 12.49 28.47 19.25
C GLN A 2 13.32 29.75 19.42
N VAL A 3 12.79 30.89 18.98
CA VAL A 3 13.36 32.23 19.22
C VAL A 3 12.43 32.97 20.16
N LEU A 4 12.99 33.47 21.26
CA LEU A 4 12.28 34.27 22.25
C LEU A 4 12.69 35.73 22.11
N GLU A 5 11.73 36.64 22.19
CA GLU A 5 12.00 38.07 22.34
C GLU A 5 12.60 38.35 23.74
N GLU A 6 13.42 39.40 23.87
CA GLU A 6 14.14 39.71 25.12
C GLU A 6 13.21 39.89 26.34
N ASP A 7 12.00 40.39 26.12
CA ASP A 7 11.00 40.62 27.16
C ASP A 7 10.02 39.44 27.34
N PHE A 8 10.25 38.28 26.70
CA PHE A 8 9.35 37.12 26.75
C PHE A 8 8.96 36.75 28.18
N VAL A 9 9.91 36.61 29.12
CA VAL A 9 9.60 36.25 30.51
C VAL A 9 8.78 37.33 31.23
N VAL A 10 9.06 38.60 30.95
CA VAL A 10 8.35 39.75 31.55
C VAL A 10 6.91 39.82 31.04
N SER A 11 6.67 39.46 29.77
CA SER A 11 5.34 39.39 29.17
C SER A 11 4.48 38.23 29.69
N HIS A 12 5.05 37.29 30.44
CA HIS A 12 4.35 36.12 30.99
C HIS A 12 4.40 36.12 32.54
N PRO A 13 3.84 37.13 33.22
CA PRO A 13 3.95 37.26 34.66
C PRO A 13 3.26 36.09 35.37
N LEU A 14 4.03 35.39 36.19
CA LEU A 14 3.55 34.33 37.07
C LEU A 14 3.04 35.00 38.36
N ALA A 15 1.75 35.31 38.38
CA ALA A 15 1.07 35.96 39.52
C ALA A 15 1.16 35.12 40.82
N ARG A 16 0.70 35.68 41.94
CA ARG A 16 0.60 34.95 43.23
C ARG A 16 -0.38 33.76 43.19
N GLU A 17 -1.27 33.70 42.19
CA GLU A 17 -2.18 32.57 41.99
C GLU A 17 -1.52 31.46 41.16
N PRO A 18 -1.88 30.17 41.35
CA PRO A 18 -1.39 29.07 40.52
C PRO A 18 -1.71 29.27 39.04
N LEU A 19 -0.69 29.53 38.23
CA LEU A 19 -0.80 29.87 36.82
C LEU A 19 0.42 29.33 36.04
N PHE A 20 0.19 28.87 34.82
CA PHE A 20 1.22 28.66 33.82
C PHE A 20 0.79 29.16 32.44
N TYR A 21 1.76 29.48 31.60
CA TYR A 21 1.56 29.80 30.19
C TYR A 21 2.10 28.66 29.33
N ALA A 22 1.36 28.28 28.30
CA ALA A 22 1.80 27.30 27.32
C ALA A 22 1.26 27.62 25.93
N GLY A 23 1.87 27.10 24.86
CA GLY A 23 1.24 27.14 23.54
C GLY A 23 -0.14 26.48 23.54
N SER A 24 -0.99 26.85 22.60
CA SER A 24 -2.35 26.32 22.47
C SER A 24 -2.69 26.17 21.00
N TRP A 25 -2.70 24.93 20.51
CA TRP A 25 -3.00 24.62 19.12
C TRP A 25 -4.40 25.11 18.68
N THR A 26 -5.38 25.18 19.59
CA THR A 26 -6.73 25.71 19.30
C THR A 26 -6.77 27.23 19.13
N GLN A 27 -5.76 27.95 19.63
CA GLN A 27 -5.64 29.40 19.51
C GLN A 27 -4.54 29.83 18.53
N ALA A 28 -3.83 28.87 17.93
CA ALA A 28 -2.80 29.14 16.94
C ALA A 28 -3.42 29.73 15.67
N ARG A 29 -2.85 30.83 15.19
CA ARG A 29 -3.33 31.60 14.02
C ARG A 29 -2.72 31.11 12.71
N ASN A 30 -1.59 30.42 12.79
CA ASN A 30 -0.82 29.97 11.63
C ASN A 30 0.00 28.71 11.97
N SER A 31 0.64 28.14 10.95
CA SER A 31 1.45 26.93 11.08
C SER A 31 2.69 27.08 11.97
N ASN A 32 3.22 28.29 12.15
CA ASN A 32 4.33 28.53 13.07
C ASN A 32 3.88 28.38 14.52
N GLU A 33 2.73 28.98 14.87
CA GLU A 33 2.17 28.95 16.22
C GLU A 33 1.68 27.56 16.64
N LEU A 34 1.25 26.74 15.68
CA LEU A 34 0.92 25.33 15.94
C LEU A 34 2.11 24.53 16.49
N GLN A 35 3.34 24.96 16.17
CA GLN A 35 4.59 24.31 16.61
C GLN A 35 5.13 24.85 17.94
N LEU A 36 4.33 25.64 18.67
CA LEU A 36 4.70 26.25 19.95
C LEU A 36 3.98 25.60 21.14
N ASN A 37 3.28 24.48 20.93
CA ASN A 37 2.54 23.79 21.99
C ASN A 37 3.46 23.29 23.12
N ASP A 38 4.74 23.10 22.84
CA ASP A 38 5.79 22.67 23.77
C ASP A 38 6.41 23.83 24.59
N VAL A 39 6.14 25.09 24.24
CA VAL A 39 6.59 26.27 25.01
C VAL A 39 5.88 26.30 26.36
N LEU A 40 6.63 26.40 27.46
CA LEU A 40 6.09 26.44 28.82
C LEU A 40 6.75 27.54 29.66
N VAL A 41 5.93 28.36 30.31
CA VAL A 41 6.34 29.28 31.38
C VAL A 41 5.56 28.93 32.65
N VAL A 42 6.26 28.43 33.67
CA VAL A 42 5.65 27.97 34.92
C VAL A 42 6.58 28.25 36.10
N ARG A 43 6.02 28.42 37.30
CA ARG A 43 6.84 28.52 38.52
C ARG A 43 7.50 27.17 38.78
N GLN A 44 8.79 27.19 39.10
CA GLN A 44 9.59 25.99 39.34
C GLN A 44 8.97 25.05 40.39
N GLU A 45 8.31 25.61 41.41
CA GLU A 45 7.60 24.83 42.43
C GLU A 45 6.51 23.92 41.85
N TYR A 46 5.69 24.42 40.91
CA TYR A 46 4.60 23.66 40.32
C TYR A 46 5.12 22.63 39.33
N PHE A 47 6.16 22.97 38.58
CA PHE A 47 6.84 22.01 37.70
C PHE A 47 7.37 20.81 38.47
N TRP A 48 7.99 21.03 39.63
CA TRP A 48 8.49 19.91 40.43
C TRP A 48 7.40 19.20 41.23
N GLN A 49 6.32 19.89 41.60
CA GLN A 49 5.16 19.27 42.24
C GLN A 49 4.46 18.25 41.33
N THR A 50 4.54 18.39 40.00
CA THR A 50 3.99 17.38 39.08
C THR A 50 4.95 16.22 38.83
N GLY A 51 6.23 16.36 39.19
CA GLY A 51 7.25 15.40 38.81
C GLY A 51 8.08 15.82 37.59
N GLY A 52 7.89 17.02 37.02
CA GLY A 52 8.52 17.44 35.77
C GLY A 52 7.95 16.69 34.55
N TYR A 53 8.63 16.75 33.40
CA TYR A 53 8.26 15.91 32.23
C TYR A 53 8.37 14.42 32.58
N ASP A 54 7.49 13.60 32.03
CA ASP A 54 7.63 12.14 32.11
C ASP A 54 8.75 11.68 31.17
N GLU A 55 9.93 11.50 31.75
CA GLU A 55 11.15 11.17 31.00
C GLU A 55 11.13 9.72 30.43
N ARG A 56 10.09 8.94 30.68
CA ARG A 56 9.88 7.64 29.99
C ARG A 56 9.51 7.85 28.52
N ILE A 57 8.92 9.00 28.19
CA ILE A 57 8.55 9.41 26.82
C ILE A 57 9.83 9.82 26.07
N GLU A 58 10.38 8.93 25.24
CA GLU A 58 11.59 9.21 24.44
C GLU A 58 11.29 9.49 22.96
N VAL A 59 10.07 9.20 22.50
CA VAL A 59 9.61 9.49 21.13
C VAL A 59 8.80 10.77 21.19
N ARG A 60 9.05 11.69 20.26
CA ARG A 60 8.41 13.00 20.18
C ARG A 60 6.89 12.87 20.15
N GLY A 61 6.19 13.64 21.00
CA GLY A 61 4.75 13.83 20.97
C GLY A 61 4.07 13.45 22.29
N GLY A 62 3.33 14.40 22.86
CA GLY A 62 2.44 14.18 24.01
C GLY A 62 3.11 14.41 25.38
N GLU A 63 4.41 14.67 25.42
CA GLU A 63 5.16 15.02 26.64
C GLU A 63 4.65 16.31 27.31
N ASP A 64 4.25 17.27 26.49
CA ASP A 64 3.66 18.54 26.87
C ASP A 64 2.24 18.36 27.39
N GLU A 65 1.39 17.61 26.68
CA GLU A 65 0.02 17.31 27.09
C GLU A 65 -0.03 16.52 28.42
N ASP A 66 0.85 15.54 28.61
CA ASP A 66 0.99 14.82 29.88
C ASP A 66 1.33 15.79 31.03
N LEU A 67 2.35 16.63 30.86
CA LEU A 67 2.75 17.62 31.86
C LEU A 67 1.62 18.63 32.15
N TYR A 68 0.94 19.12 31.12
CA TYR A 68 -0.14 20.11 31.27
C TYR A 68 -1.34 19.51 31.99
N THR A 69 -1.66 18.24 31.73
CA THR A 69 -2.72 17.51 32.45
C THR A 69 -2.39 17.44 33.94
N ARG A 70 -1.15 17.08 34.29
CA ARG A 70 -0.70 17.04 35.70
C ARG A 70 -0.63 18.41 36.34
N LEU A 71 -0.23 19.46 35.62
CA LEU A 71 -0.27 20.85 36.11
C LEU A 71 -1.70 21.29 36.42
N LEU A 72 -2.64 21.03 35.50
CA LEU A 72 -4.05 21.38 35.67
C LEU A 72 -4.75 20.61 36.80
N ALA A 73 -4.20 19.45 37.22
CA ALA A 73 -4.65 18.74 38.41
C ALA A 73 -4.30 19.45 39.73
N ILE A 74 -3.39 20.43 39.72
CA ILE A 74 -3.08 21.25 40.90
C ILE A 74 -4.28 22.16 41.20
N PRO A 75 -4.79 22.19 42.45
CA PRO A 75 -5.96 22.99 42.79
C PRO A 75 -5.81 24.47 42.39
N ARG A 76 -6.82 25.00 41.71
CA ARG A 76 -6.90 26.39 41.22
C ARG A 76 -5.88 26.75 40.12
N MET A 77 -5.14 25.77 39.58
CA MET A 77 -4.24 26.02 38.45
C MET A 77 -5.01 26.54 37.24
N LYS A 78 -4.49 27.60 36.64
CA LYS A 78 -4.98 28.15 35.38
C LYS A 78 -3.92 27.97 34.30
N ARG A 79 -4.37 27.67 33.07
CA ARG A 79 -3.54 27.72 31.86
C ARG A 79 -3.89 28.99 31.09
N ARG A 80 -2.87 29.70 30.61
CA ARG A 80 -3.00 30.78 29.62
C ARG A 80 -2.15 30.46 28.40
N SER A 81 -2.52 31.04 27.26
CA SER A 81 -1.68 30.92 26.06
C SER A 81 -0.43 31.78 26.21
N VAL A 82 0.68 31.32 25.66
CA VAL A 82 1.83 32.19 25.46
C VAL A 82 1.48 33.32 24.49
N ASP A 83 2.14 34.46 24.65
CA ASP A 83 2.10 35.56 23.71
C ASP A 83 2.87 35.17 22.44
N TYR A 84 2.13 34.83 21.39
CA TYR A 84 2.68 34.42 20.10
C TYR A 84 3.45 35.54 19.38
N GLU A 85 3.38 36.80 19.82
CA GLU A 85 4.24 37.86 19.30
C GLU A 85 5.65 37.81 19.93
N LYS A 86 5.83 37.06 21.03
CA LYS A 86 7.06 37.01 21.83
C LYS A 86 7.88 35.74 21.64
N VAL A 87 7.36 34.78 20.87
CA VAL A 87 8.03 33.51 20.59
C VAL A 87 7.71 33.05 19.19
N LYS A 88 8.70 32.50 18.49
CA LYS A 88 8.54 31.95 17.14
C LYS A 88 9.24 30.61 17.02
N HIS A 89 8.61 29.67 16.31
CA HIS A 89 9.24 28.40 15.98
C HIS A 89 10.19 28.60 14.80
N LEU A 90 11.40 28.08 14.89
CA LEU A 90 12.32 27.96 13.75
C LEU A 90 12.11 26.59 13.11
N PRO A 91 11.49 26.55 11.92
CA PRO A 91 11.27 25.30 11.23
C PRO A 91 12.63 24.67 10.92
N PRO A 92 12.83 23.38 11.22
CA PRO A 92 14.04 22.69 10.83
C PRO A 92 14.14 22.64 9.29
N LEU A 93 15.37 22.69 8.76
CA LEU A 93 15.66 22.36 7.36
C LEU A 93 15.50 20.85 7.19
N LEU A 94 14.26 20.37 7.07
CA LEU A 94 13.96 18.95 6.97
C LEU A 94 14.05 18.47 5.52
N ASP A 95 14.71 17.32 5.34
CA ASP A 95 14.57 16.53 4.12
C ASP A 95 13.19 15.85 4.03
N THR A 96 12.88 15.30 2.86
CA THR A 96 11.59 14.64 2.58
C THR A 96 11.31 13.45 3.49
N LYS A 97 12.35 12.75 3.98
CA LYS A 97 12.19 11.61 4.88
C LYS A 97 11.75 12.07 6.27
N SER A 98 12.31 13.18 6.74
CA SER A 98 11.99 13.76 8.03
C SER A 98 10.59 14.39 8.05
N GLN A 99 10.10 14.89 6.91
CA GLN A 99 8.71 15.36 6.76
C GLN A 99 7.67 14.24 6.94
N MET A 100 7.95 13.03 6.45
CA MET A 100 7.05 11.88 6.64
C MET A 100 6.98 11.43 8.10
N ILE A 101 8.11 11.46 8.81
CA ILE A 101 8.16 11.16 10.26
C ILE A 101 7.32 12.19 11.02
N GLU A 102 7.44 13.47 10.67
CA GLU A 102 6.65 14.54 11.30
C GLU A 102 5.15 14.36 11.09
N LEU A 103 4.71 13.94 9.89
CA LEU A 103 3.29 13.72 9.62
C LEU A 103 2.66 12.63 10.49
N LEU A 104 3.44 11.60 10.85
CA LEU A 104 2.96 10.51 11.69
C LEU A 104 3.07 10.81 13.19
N SER A 105 3.54 11.99 13.60
CA SER A 105 3.65 12.34 15.02
C SER A 105 2.33 12.20 15.82
N PRO A 106 1.13 12.44 15.26
CA PRO A 106 -0.12 12.20 16.00
C PRO A 106 -0.34 10.74 16.37
N VAL A 107 0.26 9.79 15.63
CA VAL A 107 0.25 8.36 15.97
C VAL A 107 1.17 8.10 17.16
N ASP A 108 2.35 8.71 17.18
CA ASP A 108 3.30 8.58 18.30
C ASP A 108 2.70 9.15 19.59
N ILE A 109 1.97 10.27 19.50
CA ILE A 109 1.20 10.84 20.62
C ILE A 109 0.18 9.82 21.17
N ASP A 110 -0.61 9.19 20.29
CA ASP A 110 -1.60 8.19 20.73
C ASP A 110 -0.92 6.97 21.35
N CYS A 111 0.19 6.52 20.76
CA CYS A 111 0.97 5.42 21.30
C CYS A 111 1.45 5.72 22.72
N ASN A 112 2.03 6.91 22.92
CA ASN A 112 2.51 7.35 24.22
C ASN A 112 1.37 7.39 25.25
N LYS A 113 0.19 7.91 24.89
CA LYS A 113 -1.00 7.93 25.76
C LYS A 113 -1.45 6.52 26.15
N ILE A 114 -1.66 5.62 25.19
CA ILE A 114 -2.10 4.24 25.44
C ILE A 114 -1.09 3.50 26.35
N MET A 115 0.20 3.73 26.12
CA MET A 115 1.27 3.14 26.92
C MET A 115 1.29 3.68 28.36
N LEU A 116 1.13 4.99 28.53
CA LEU A 116 1.11 5.64 29.84
C LEU A 116 -0.08 5.18 30.69
N ASP A 117 -1.25 4.99 30.10
CA ASP A 117 -2.45 4.46 30.78
C ASP A 117 -2.22 3.07 31.38
N SER A 118 -1.25 2.32 30.86
CA SER A 118 -0.89 0.97 31.33
C SER A 118 0.21 0.97 32.39
N LEU A 119 0.76 2.13 32.76
CA LEU A 119 1.88 2.28 33.69
C LEU A 119 1.47 3.08 34.93
N PRO A 120 2.21 2.96 36.05
CA PRO A 120 2.02 3.86 37.19
C PRO A 120 2.17 5.32 36.76
N ALA A 121 1.34 6.19 37.35
CA ALA A 121 1.36 7.62 37.12
C ALA A 121 2.74 8.21 37.42
N TRP A 122 3.15 9.19 36.62
CA TRP A 122 4.37 9.95 36.88
C TRP A 122 4.10 11.05 37.90
N ASP A 123 4.82 11.02 39.03
CA ASP A 123 4.64 11.95 40.14
C ASP A 123 5.99 12.28 40.83
N PRO A 124 6.03 13.15 41.84
CA PRO A 124 7.26 13.47 42.57
C PRO A 124 7.92 12.30 43.30
N SER A 125 7.23 11.18 43.52
CA SER A 125 7.85 9.96 44.07
C SER A 125 8.57 9.14 42.99
N ALA A 126 8.14 9.26 41.73
CA ALA A 126 8.83 8.69 40.57
C ALA A 126 10.21 9.35 40.27
N VAL A 127 10.60 10.39 41.03
CA VAL A 127 11.91 11.08 40.95
C VAL A 127 13.10 10.12 40.99
N GLN A 128 13.00 8.98 41.69
CA GLN A 128 14.10 8.02 41.75
C GLN A 128 14.45 7.39 40.39
N ASP A 129 13.57 7.49 39.40
CA ASP A 129 13.75 7.04 38.02
C ASP A 129 14.16 8.15 37.04
N ARG A 130 14.31 9.42 37.48
CA ARG A 130 14.72 10.53 36.61
C ARG A 130 16.15 10.42 36.11
N ALA A 131 16.40 11.12 35.02
CA ALA A 131 17.71 11.33 34.46
C ALA A 131 18.59 12.03 35.46
N LEU A 132 19.77 11.46 35.67
CA LEU A 132 20.80 11.99 36.53
C LEU A 132 21.85 12.62 35.63
N TYR A 133 22.12 13.90 35.84
CA TYR A 133 23.15 14.64 35.10
C TYR A 133 24.30 15.01 36.02
N ARG A 134 25.52 15.00 35.48
CA ARG A 134 26.69 15.65 36.08
C ARG A 134 26.95 16.93 35.31
N ILE A 135 27.14 18.03 36.03
CA ILE A 135 27.49 19.32 35.44
C ILE A 135 28.93 19.61 35.82
N ASP A 136 29.81 19.64 34.83
CA ASP A 136 31.23 19.93 34.99
C ASP A 136 31.54 21.30 34.37
N LEU A 137 32.32 22.14 35.05
CA LEU A 137 32.79 23.40 34.47
C LEU A 137 33.86 23.09 33.41
N SER A 138 33.59 23.35 32.14
CA SER A 138 34.51 23.11 31.04
C SER A 138 35.44 24.29 30.78
N SER A 139 34.98 25.52 31.02
CA SER A 139 35.75 26.79 30.97
C SER A 139 34.96 27.89 31.70
N SER A 140 35.49 29.12 31.78
CA SER A 140 34.87 30.23 32.53
C SER A 140 33.42 30.55 32.15
N ASP A 141 33.01 30.20 30.94
CA ASP A 141 31.70 30.50 30.37
C ASP A 141 30.99 29.25 29.80
N ARG A 142 31.52 28.04 30.05
CA ARG A 142 30.93 26.79 29.50
C ARG A 142 30.79 25.70 30.55
N TYR A 143 29.62 25.12 30.60
CA TYR A 143 29.30 23.92 31.38
C TYR A 143 29.17 22.73 30.45
N LEU A 144 29.80 21.61 30.81
CA LEU A 144 29.56 20.31 30.20
C LEU A 144 28.52 19.57 31.03
N ILE A 145 27.38 19.24 30.42
CA ILE A 145 26.33 18.45 31.06
C ILE A 145 26.44 17.01 30.55
N SER A 146 26.77 16.09 31.43
CA SER A 146 26.91 14.66 31.13
C SER A 146 25.72 13.87 31.69
N LEU A 147 25.04 13.09 30.85
CA LEU A 147 24.00 12.16 31.29
C LEU A 147 24.63 10.93 31.98
N LEU A 148 24.35 10.74 33.27
CA LEU A 148 24.84 9.59 34.05
C LEU A 148 23.87 8.41 34.03
N ARG A 149 22.56 8.71 34.05
CA ARG A 149 21.48 7.72 34.05
C ARG A 149 20.26 8.35 33.39
N LYS A 150 19.42 7.57 32.71
CA LYS A 150 18.08 7.97 32.27
C LYS A 150 17.06 6.88 32.60
N PRO A 151 15.78 7.21 32.74
CA PRO A 151 14.73 6.20 32.93
C PRO A 151 14.67 5.21 31.76
N THR A 152 14.18 4.00 32.03
CA THR A 152 13.79 3.06 30.97
C THR A 152 12.63 3.65 30.18
N SER A 153 12.73 3.67 28.85
CA SER A 153 11.70 4.22 27.96
C SER A 153 10.39 3.43 27.99
N LEU A 154 9.28 4.06 27.57
CA LEU A 154 7.97 3.40 27.45
C LEU A 154 8.05 2.09 26.65
N ALA A 155 8.69 2.14 25.48
CA ALA A 155 8.85 0.98 24.59
C ALA A 155 9.67 -0.18 25.19
N LYS A 156 10.49 0.08 26.23
CA LYS A 156 11.24 -0.96 26.95
C LYS A 156 10.54 -1.42 28.24
N ARG A 157 9.70 -0.56 28.83
CA ARG A 157 8.90 -0.89 30.04
C ARG A 157 7.71 -1.77 29.69
N ILE A 158 7.19 -1.60 28.49
CA ILE A 158 6.11 -2.40 27.93
C ILE A 158 6.76 -3.38 26.94
N SER A 159 6.36 -4.65 26.96
CA SER A 159 6.98 -5.67 26.09
C SER A 159 6.93 -5.24 24.61
N GLY A 160 7.96 -5.58 23.82
CA GLY A 160 8.04 -5.14 22.41
C GLY A 160 6.83 -5.56 21.56
N LYS A 161 6.16 -6.67 21.90
CA LYS A 161 4.90 -7.10 21.27
C LYS A 161 3.78 -6.08 21.50
N THR A 162 3.66 -5.59 22.73
CA THR A 162 2.65 -4.59 23.10
C THR A 162 2.89 -3.25 22.41
N PHE A 163 4.13 -2.82 22.18
CA PHE A 163 4.39 -1.57 21.45
C PHE A 163 3.90 -1.63 19.99
N ALA A 164 4.21 -2.73 19.28
CA ALA A 164 3.73 -2.93 17.91
C ALA A 164 2.20 -3.00 17.86
N ASP A 165 1.58 -3.68 18.82
CA ASP A 165 0.12 -3.77 18.94
C ASP A 165 -0.51 -2.39 19.21
N THR A 166 0.08 -1.59 20.10
CA THR A 166 -0.35 -0.22 20.40
C THR A 166 -0.22 0.70 19.18
N ARG A 167 0.89 0.61 18.45
CA ARG A 167 1.09 1.39 17.23
C ARG A 167 0.08 1.04 16.15
N ASN A 168 -0.18 -0.25 15.96
CA ASN A 168 -1.24 -0.72 15.07
C ASN A 168 -2.60 -0.17 15.50
N LEU A 169 -2.95 -0.25 16.79
CA LEU A 169 -4.20 0.30 17.32
C LEU A 169 -4.35 1.81 17.04
N ALA A 170 -3.29 2.61 17.28
CA ALA A 170 -3.29 4.04 17.01
C ALA A 170 -3.47 4.36 15.51
N LEU A 171 -2.76 3.66 14.63
CA LEU A 171 -2.90 3.81 13.17
C LEU A 171 -4.32 3.49 12.71
N ARG A 172 -4.88 2.37 13.20
CA ARG A 172 -6.26 1.97 12.87
C ARG A 172 -7.27 3.00 13.33
N ALA A 173 -7.14 3.48 14.57
CA ALA A 173 -8.01 4.50 15.13
C ALA A 173 -8.02 5.76 14.25
N ARG A 174 -6.84 6.28 13.89
CA ARG A 174 -6.70 7.47 13.01
C ARG A 174 -7.30 7.25 11.63
N LEU A 175 -6.98 6.12 10.98
CA LEU A 175 -7.51 5.79 9.65
C LEU A 175 -9.05 5.67 9.67
N ASN A 176 -9.61 5.07 10.72
CA ASN A 176 -11.06 4.94 10.86
C ASN A 176 -11.73 6.28 11.19
N SER A 177 -11.30 6.99 12.24
CA SER A 177 -11.94 8.22 12.71
C SER A 177 -11.79 9.40 11.75
N ASP A 178 -10.57 9.57 11.24
CA ASP A 178 -10.21 10.79 10.53
C ASP A 178 -10.57 10.66 9.05
N PHE A 179 -10.41 9.46 8.48
CA PHE A 179 -10.60 9.20 7.06
C PHE A 179 -11.78 8.27 6.72
N GLY A 180 -12.41 7.63 7.70
CA GLY A 180 -13.59 6.78 7.44
C GLY A 180 -13.24 5.43 6.82
N VAL A 181 -12.05 4.87 7.12
CA VAL A 181 -11.66 3.53 6.65
C VAL A 181 -12.26 2.45 7.54
N PRO A 182 -13.04 1.50 7.01
CA PRO A 182 -13.62 0.43 7.84
C PRO A 182 -12.58 -0.41 8.56
N ASN A 183 -12.83 -0.73 9.83
CA ASN A 183 -11.95 -1.55 10.66
C ASN A 183 -11.66 -2.93 10.04
N ALA A 184 -12.66 -3.55 9.40
CA ALA A 184 -12.46 -4.85 8.74
C ALA A 184 -11.44 -4.81 7.57
N PHE A 185 -11.23 -3.63 6.96
CA PHE A 185 -10.16 -3.43 5.97
C PHE A 185 -8.81 -3.24 6.66
N LEU A 186 -8.79 -2.49 7.76
CA LEU A 186 -7.60 -2.22 8.55
C LEU A 186 -7.07 -3.45 9.30
N GLU A 187 -7.94 -4.40 9.65
CA GLU A 187 -7.59 -5.67 10.26
C GLU A 187 -6.76 -6.57 9.35
N GLY A 188 -7.02 -6.52 8.04
CA GLY A 188 -6.27 -7.24 7.01
C GLY A 188 -5.04 -6.50 6.49
N MET A 189 -4.77 -5.29 7.00
CA MET A 189 -3.67 -4.44 6.59
C MET A 189 -2.51 -4.51 7.59
N GLU A 190 -1.32 -4.85 7.10
CA GLU A 190 -0.10 -4.80 7.92
C GLU A 190 0.21 -3.37 8.39
N THR A 191 0.88 -3.24 9.53
CA THR A 191 1.20 -1.93 10.13
C THR A 191 1.98 -1.03 9.17
N SER A 192 2.93 -1.57 8.41
CA SER A 192 3.68 -0.82 7.38
C SER A 192 2.77 -0.24 6.29
N SER A 193 1.80 -1.03 5.79
CA SER A 193 0.79 -0.56 4.84
C SER A 193 -0.11 0.52 5.43
N GLN A 194 -0.47 0.42 6.71
CA GLN A 194 -1.25 1.45 7.42
C GLN A 194 -0.47 2.77 7.54
N GLU A 195 0.83 2.72 7.83
CA GLU A 195 1.70 3.90 7.86
C GLU A 195 1.81 4.58 6.51
N VAL A 196 2.04 3.80 5.44
CA VAL A 196 2.07 4.30 4.06
C VAL A 196 0.75 4.97 3.70
N LEU A 197 -0.38 4.34 4.03
CA LEU A 197 -1.71 4.88 3.76
C LEU A 197 -1.95 6.20 4.51
N LEU A 198 -1.74 6.20 5.82
CA LEU A 198 -1.99 7.39 6.64
C LEU A 198 -1.09 8.55 6.20
N GLY A 199 0.20 8.30 5.96
CA GLY A 199 1.13 9.31 5.47
C GLY A 199 0.70 9.91 4.13
N LYS A 200 0.23 9.09 3.18
CA LYS A 200 -0.31 9.56 1.90
C LYS A 200 -1.57 10.41 2.07
N LEU A 201 -2.48 10.02 2.95
CA LEU A 201 -3.71 10.76 3.22
C LEU A 201 -3.42 12.11 3.88
N LEU A 202 -2.53 12.15 4.87
CA LEU A 202 -2.10 13.39 5.52
C LEU A 202 -1.39 14.34 4.55
N MET A 203 -0.54 13.81 3.66
CA MET A 203 0.07 14.60 2.59
C MET A 203 -0.96 15.23 1.65
N ARG A 204 -2.04 14.49 1.31
CA ARG A 204 -3.13 15.01 0.48
C ARG A 204 -3.93 16.10 1.21
N VAL A 205 -4.21 15.94 2.49
CA VAL A 205 -4.83 16.99 3.32
C VAL A 205 -3.97 18.25 3.31
N ARG A 206 -2.67 18.11 3.56
CA ARG A 206 -1.72 19.24 3.57
C ARG A 206 -1.63 19.94 2.21
N SER A 207 -1.63 19.19 1.12
CA SER A 207 -1.44 19.73 -0.24
C SER A 207 -2.70 20.36 -0.83
N SER A 208 -3.88 19.85 -0.48
CA SER A 208 -5.14 20.28 -1.10
C SER A 208 -5.67 21.61 -0.56
N GLY A 209 -5.32 21.99 0.69
CA GLY A 209 -5.94 23.12 1.39
C GLY A 209 -7.47 23.04 1.51
N SER A 210 -8.05 21.89 1.13
CA SER A 210 -9.49 21.66 1.07
C SER A 210 -9.98 21.06 2.39
N SER A 211 -11.18 21.44 2.80
CA SER A 211 -11.87 20.81 3.93
C SER A 211 -12.43 19.41 3.61
N SER A 212 -12.43 19.00 2.34
CA SER A 212 -12.92 17.69 1.93
C SER A 212 -11.93 16.58 2.28
N LYS A 213 -12.37 15.60 3.08
CA LYS A 213 -11.57 14.42 3.42
C LYS A 213 -11.15 13.66 2.15
N PRO A 214 -9.86 13.27 2.00
CA PRO A 214 -9.42 12.42 0.91
C PRO A 214 -10.21 11.10 0.91
N THR A 215 -10.51 10.59 -0.29
CA THR A 215 -11.24 9.32 -0.46
C THR A 215 -10.34 8.23 -1.03
N LEU A 216 -10.76 6.98 -0.84
CA LEU A 216 -9.99 5.78 -1.17
C LEU A 216 -10.66 4.96 -2.27
N PHE A 217 -9.84 4.25 -3.03
CA PHE A 217 -10.25 3.23 -3.98
C PHE A 217 -9.64 1.89 -3.56
N PHE A 218 -10.45 0.96 -3.07
CA PHE A 218 -10.04 -0.38 -2.69
C PHE A 218 -10.19 -1.32 -3.89
N ALA A 219 -9.07 -1.75 -4.46
CA ALA A 219 -9.00 -2.63 -5.63
C ALA A 219 -8.78 -4.08 -5.20
N HIS A 220 -9.86 -4.84 -5.02
CA HIS A 220 -9.85 -6.26 -4.67
C HIS A 220 -9.74 -7.11 -5.93
N CYS A 221 -8.49 -7.49 -6.24
CA CYS A 221 -8.11 -8.13 -7.48
C CYS A 221 -8.18 -9.66 -7.32
N MET A 222 -9.05 -10.32 -8.09
CA MET A 222 -9.35 -11.75 -7.95
C MET A 222 -8.76 -12.63 -9.07
N HIS A 223 -8.77 -13.94 -8.84
CA HIS A 223 -8.29 -15.01 -9.75
C HIS A 223 -6.77 -14.95 -10.02
N GLY A 224 -6.31 -15.54 -11.12
CA GLY A 224 -4.88 -15.64 -11.44
C GLY A 224 -4.24 -14.31 -11.87
N LEU A 225 -2.90 -14.29 -11.91
CA LEU A 225 -2.07 -13.09 -12.12
C LEU A 225 -2.56 -12.17 -13.26
N GLY A 226 -2.85 -12.70 -14.45
CA GLY A 226 -3.33 -11.89 -15.58
C GLY A 226 -4.67 -11.20 -15.34
N ASN A 227 -5.59 -11.86 -14.61
CA ASN A 227 -6.86 -11.26 -14.22
C ASN A 227 -6.64 -10.15 -13.19
N ARG A 228 -5.78 -10.38 -12.20
CA ARG A 228 -5.46 -9.40 -11.17
C ARG A 228 -4.82 -8.14 -11.76
N ILE A 229 -3.87 -8.29 -12.68
CA ILE A 229 -3.23 -7.16 -13.37
C ILE A 229 -4.27 -6.37 -14.19
N ARG A 230 -5.15 -7.05 -14.94
CA ARG A 230 -6.20 -6.39 -15.71
C ARG A 230 -7.17 -5.59 -14.82
N ALA A 231 -7.64 -6.20 -13.73
CA ALA A 231 -8.52 -5.54 -12.76
C ALA A 231 -7.82 -4.34 -12.10
N LEU A 232 -6.55 -4.51 -11.71
CA LEU A 232 -5.72 -3.48 -11.11
C LEU A 232 -5.52 -2.29 -12.06
N GLY A 233 -5.21 -2.53 -13.33
CA GLY A 233 -5.01 -1.46 -14.33
C GLY A 233 -6.23 -0.54 -14.45
N SER A 234 -7.42 -1.10 -14.59
CA SER A 234 -8.66 -0.30 -14.64
C SER A 234 -8.95 0.40 -13.30
N SER A 235 -8.67 -0.26 -12.17
CA SER A 235 -8.82 0.32 -10.83
C SER A 235 -7.89 1.52 -10.60
N MET A 236 -6.63 1.42 -11.05
CA MET A 236 -5.65 2.52 -10.99
C MET A 236 -6.13 3.72 -11.80
N ALA A 237 -6.67 3.48 -13.01
CA ALA A 237 -7.18 4.55 -13.88
C ALA A 237 -8.37 5.27 -13.23
N VAL A 238 -9.34 4.51 -12.69
CA VAL A 238 -10.50 5.08 -11.99
C VAL A 238 -10.07 5.81 -10.72
N ALA A 239 -9.16 5.24 -9.92
CA ALA A 239 -8.65 5.89 -8.71
C ALA A 239 -8.01 7.25 -9.04
N ARG A 240 -7.15 7.30 -10.07
CA ARG A 240 -6.52 8.54 -10.53
C ARG A 240 -7.55 9.56 -11.03
N ASN A 241 -8.45 9.15 -11.94
CA ASN A 241 -9.41 10.05 -12.58
C ASN A 241 -10.50 10.56 -11.61
N THR A 242 -10.66 9.91 -10.47
CA THR A 242 -11.59 10.34 -9.42
C THR A 242 -10.90 10.91 -8.19
N GLY A 243 -9.57 11.14 -8.24
CA GLY A 243 -8.79 11.75 -7.17
C GLY A 243 -8.64 10.89 -5.90
N ARG A 244 -8.84 9.57 -5.98
CA ARG A 244 -8.76 8.64 -4.84
C ARG A 244 -7.35 8.12 -4.61
N GLU A 245 -7.02 7.79 -3.36
CA GLU A 245 -5.80 7.02 -3.07
C GLU A 245 -6.12 5.55 -3.27
N LEU A 246 -5.26 4.87 -4.03
CA LEU A 246 -5.42 3.45 -4.32
C LEU A 246 -4.96 2.62 -3.11
N VAL A 247 -5.78 1.66 -2.71
CA VAL A 247 -5.44 0.58 -1.79
C VAL A 247 -5.66 -0.73 -2.52
N VAL A 248 -4.64 -1.57 -2.60
CA VAL A 248 -4.74 -2.87 -3.28
C VAL A 248 -5.16 -3.91 -2.26
N ILE A 249 -6.22 -4.66 -2.55
CA ILE A 249 -6.55 -5.87 -1.80
C ILE A 249 -6.08 -7.06 -2.65
N TRP A 250 -5.09 -7.78 -2.14
CA TRP A 250 -4.38 -8.86 -2.82
C TRP A 250 -4.26 -10.07 -1.88
N ASP A 251 -5.36 -10.78 -1.71
CA ASP A 251 -5.36 -12.01 -0.91
C ASP A 251 -4.58 -13.11 -1.63
N SER A 252 -3.75 -13.85 -0.89
CA SER A 252 -3.12 -15.08 -1.38
C SER A 252 -4.16 -16.21 -1.41
N ASP A 253 -4.42 -16.77 -2.59
CA ASP A 253 -5.40 -17.84 -2.80
C ASP A 253 -4.86 -18.95 -3.72
N SER A 254 -5.70 -19.94 -4.05
CA SER A 254 -5.35 -21.05 -4.95
C SER A 254 -5.05 -20.61 -6.39
N HIS A 255 -5.49 -19.41 -6.80
CA HIS A 255 -5.24 -18.88 -8.13
C HIS A 255 -3.94 -18.07 -8.22
N CYS A 256 -3.54 -17.44 -7.10
CA CYS A 256 -2.36 -16.62 -6.95
C CYS A 256 -1.89 -16.62 -5.49
N SER A 257 -0.98 -17.52 -5.14
CA SER A 257 -0.47 -17.64 -3.76
C SER A 257 0.55 -16.56 -3.35
N ALA A 258 1.15 -15.87 -4.33
CA ALA A 258 2.16 -14.85 -4.08
C ALA A 258 1.57 -13.56 -3.50
N LYS A 259 2.29 -12.98 -2.53
CA LYS A 259 1.95 -11.66 -1.98
C LYS A 259 2.16 -10.57 -3.03
N PHE A 260 1.55 -9.40 -2.83
CA PHE A 260 1.78 -8.26 -3.73
C PHE A 260 3.26 -7.86 -3.73
N SER A 261 3.91 -7.87 -2.56
CA SER A 261 5.32 -7.51 -2.37
C SER A 261 6.31 -8.52 -2.97
N ASP A 262 5.91 -9.78 -3.14
CA ASP A 262 6.70 -10.77 -3.87
C ASP A 262 6.83 -10.41 -5.36
N LEU A 263 5.85 -9.69 -5.89
CA LEU A 263 5.66 -9.42 -7.31
C LEU A 263 6.03 -7.99 -7.71
N PHE A 264 5.64 -7.01 -6.90
CA PHE A 264 5.77 -5.60 -7.22
C PHE A 264 6.51 -4.82 -6.14
N GLY A 265 7.42 -3.93 -6.56
CA GLY A 265 8.17 -3.01 -5.71
C GLY A 265 7.51 -1.63 -5.58
N ASN A 266 6.19 -1.56 -5.72
CA ASN A 266 5.42 -0.32 -5.60
C ASN A 266 5.06 -0.04 -4.14
N ASP A 267 5.14 1.23 -3.72
CA ASP A 267 4.71 1.69 -2.39
C ASP A 267 3.18 1.91 -2.30
N TYR A 268 2.40 0.98 -2.84
CA TYR A 268 0.95 0.99 -2.65
C TYR A 268 0.62 0.43 -1.26
N PRO A 269 -0.35 1.02 -0.54
CA PRO A 269 -0.96 0.35 0.61
C PRO A 269 -1.62 -0.96 0.16
N VAL A 270 -1.31 -2.06 0.85
CA VAL A 270 -1.83 -3.39 0.52
C VAL A 270 -2.56 -4.01 1.72
N ILE A 271 -3.71 -4.62 1.44
CA ILE A 271 -4.43 -5.55 2.32
C ILE A 271 -4.20 -6.95 1.76
N GLU A 272 -3.52 -7.82 2.53
CA GLU A 272 -3.14 -9.17 2.08
C GLU A 272 -4.05 -10.28 2.64
N ASN A 273 -4.94 -9.92 3.58
CA ASN A 273 -5.84 -10.86 4.23
C ASN A 273 -7.12 -10.14 4.66
N LEU A 274 -7.99 -9.83 3.71
CA LEU A 274 -9.24 -9.13 3.96
C LEU A 274 -10.13 -9.94 4.91
N LYS A 275 -10.54 -9.34 6.05
CA LYS A 275 -11.40 -9.99 7.05
C LYS A 275 -12.89 -9.90 6.74
N ALA A 276 -13.28 -8.96 5.89
CA ALA A 276 -14.65 -8.79 5.45
C ALA A 276 -14.95 -9.59 4.18
N THR A 277 -16.06 -10.32 4.19
CA THR A 277 -16.58 -11.01 3.00
C THR A 277 -17.72 -10.20 2.39
N PHE A 278 -17.79 -10.17 1.06
CA PHE A 278 -18.92 -9.56 0.35
C PHE A 278 -20.05 -10.60 0.13
N PRO A 279 -21.34 -10.23 0.24
CA PRO A 279 -21.85 -8.93 0.67
C PRO A 279 -21.51 -8.70 2.14
N PHE A 280 -21.10 -7.47 2.47
CA PHE A 280 -20.63 -7.16 3.82
C PHE A 280 -21.74 -7.43 4.86
N THR A 281 -21.44 -8.27 5.86
CA THR A 281 -22.44 -8.71 6.84
C THR A 281 -22.85 -7.58 7.78
N ARG A 282 -24.00 -7.74 8.46
CA ARG A 282 -24.48 -6.75 9.43
C ARG A 282 -23.48 -6.51 10.57
N GLU A 283 -22.74 -7.54 10.98
CA GLU A 283 -21.68 -7.44 11.99
C GLU A 283 -20.54 -6.52 11.49
N ALA A 284 -20.08 -6.71 10.25
CA ALA A 284 -19.09 -5.82 9.64
C ALA A 284 -19.62 -4.38 9.57
N LEU A 285 -20.91 -4.20 9.24
CA LEU A 285 -21.58 -2.90 9.09
C LEU A 285 -21.92 -2.19 10.43
N THR A 286 -21.51 -2.73 11.59
CA THR A 286 -21.62 -2.00 12.87
C THR A 286 -20.67 -0.81 12.94
N ASP A 287 -19.62 -0.80 12.12
CA ASP A 287 -18.68 0.30 11.96
C ASP A 287 -19.31 1.44 11.11
N PRO A 288 -19.48 2.66 11.65
CA PRO A 288 -20.05 3.79 10.91
C PRO A 288 -19.28 4.16 9.62
N ALA A 289 -18.00 3.79 9.52
CA ALA A 289 -17.18 4.03 8.34
C ALA A 289 -17.77 3.44 7.05
N TRP A 290 -18.53 2.33 7.16
CA TRP A 290 -19.15 1.68 6.01
C TRP A 290 -20.18 2.55 5.28
N ALA A 291 -20.79 3.53 5.97
CA ALA A 291 -21.73 4.46 5.34
C ALA A 291 -21.10 5.26 4.18
N ASN A 292 -19.76 5.37 4.17
CA ASN A 292 -19.02 6.10 3.14
C ASN A 292 -18.43 5.19 2.06
N VAL A 293 -18.71 3.89 2.05
CA VAL A 293 -18.16 2.94 1.07
C VAL A 293 -19.22 2.54 0.05
N LYS A 294 -18.96 2.83 -1.23
CA LYS A 294 -19.73 2.25 -2.34
C LYS A 294 -19.04 1.01 -2.87
N ALA A 295 -19.70 -0.13 -2.77
CA ALA A 295 -19.17 -1.42 -3.21
C ALA A 295 -19.68 -1.81 -4.62
N PHE A 296 -18.78 -2.37 -5.41
CA PHE A 296 -19.04 -3.01 -6.70
C PHE A 296 -18.39 -4.39 -6.67
N ASN A 297 -19.16 -5.44 -6.98
CA ASN A 297 -18.66 -6.80 -7.05
C ASN A 297 -18.99 -7.41 -8.41
N TYR A 298 -17.95 -7.76 -9.17
CA TYR A 298 -18.05 -8.31 -10.52
C TYR A 298 -17.78 -9.82 -10.57
N MET A 299 -17.68 -10.50 -9.42
CA MET A 299 -17.48 -11.95 -9.38
C MET A 299 -18.75 -12.69 -9.82
N ASP A 300 -18.62 -13.70 -10.67
CA ASP A 300 -19.77 -14.31 -11.38
C ASP A 300 -20.70 -15.15 -10.48
N THR A 301 -20.18 -15.69 -9.38
CA THR A 301 -20.87 -16.70 -8.55
C THR A 301 -21.15 -16.22 -7.12
N GLU A 302 -20.80 -14.98 -6.80
CA GLU A 302 -21.00 -14.42 -5.46
C GLU A 302 -22.38 -13.78 -5.29
N GLU A 303 -23.01 -13.97 -4.13
CA GLU A 303 -24.27 -13.33 -3.79
C GLU A 303 -24.15 -11.80 -3.83
N GLY A 304 -25.15 -11.13 -4.40
CA GLY A 304 -25.16 -9.65 -4.52
C GLY A 304 -24.16 -9.08 -5.52
N SER A 305 -23.50 -9.93 -6.31
CA SER A 305 -22.65 -9.49 -7.42
C SER A 305 -23.50 -8.93 -8.57
N GLU A 306 -22.93 -7.94 -9.26
CA GLU A 306 -23.53 -7.34 -10.44
C GLU A 306 -22.41 -7.06 -11.46
N LYS A 307 -22.14 -8.06 -12.30
CA LYS A 307 -21.13 -7.95 -13.36
C LYS A 307 -21.48 -6.80 -14.30
N ASN A 308 -20.49 -5.96 -14.59
CA ASN A 308 -20.61 -4.77 -15.45
C ASN A 308 -21.46 -3.62 -14.88
N ALA A 309 -21.81 -3.62 -13.58
CA ALA A 309 -22.44 -2.47 -12.95
C ALA A 309 -21.60 -1.19 -13.16
N GLU A 310 -22.14 -0.16 -13.80
CA GLU A 310 -21.36 1.01 -14.19
C GLU A 310 -20.77 1.73 -12.96
N VAL A 311 -19.45 1.91 -12.96
CA VAL A 311 -18.74 2.71 -11.97
C VAL A 311 -18.65 4.15 -12.48
N THR A 312 -19.44 5.02 -11.87
CA THR A 312 -19.51 6.45 -12.18
C THR A 312 -18.72 7.28 -11.17
N GLU A 313 -18.57 8.58 -11.43
CA GLU A 313 -17.94 9.49 -10.48
C GLU A 313 -18.82 9.65 -9.23
N LEU A 314 -18.31 9.21 -8.09
CA LEU A 314 -18.95 9.39 -6.80
C LEU A 314 -18.25 10.51 -6.04
N LYS A 315 -18.98 11.47 -5.48
CA LYS A 315 -18.38 12.53 -4.66
C LYS A 315 -18.36 12.12 -3.20
N GLY A 316 -17.22 12.31 -2.52
CA GLY A 316 -17.11 12.12 -1.06
C GLY A 316 -17.08 10.68 -0.55
N SER A 317 -17.42 9.66 -1.35
CA SER A 317 -17.41 8.26 -0.92
C SER A 317 -16.10 7.52 -1.28
N HIS A 318 -15.69 6.58 -0.45
CA HIS A 318 -14.76 5.54 -0.86
C HIS A 318 -15.41 4.60 -1.88
N ILE A 319 -14.59 3.96 -2.71
CA ILE A 319 -15.04 2.92 -3.64
C ILE A 319 -14.36 1.62 -3.27
N TYR A 320 -15.14 0.54 -3.13
CA TYR A 320 -14.65 -0.82 -3.10
C TYR A 320 -15.03 -1.51 -4.39
N TYR A 321 -14.05 -2.06 -5.09
CA TYR A 321 -14.25 -2.85 -6.31
C TYR A 321 -13.64 -4.23 -6.11
N LYS A 322 -14.45 -5.29 -6.28
CA LYS A 322 -14.00 -6.67 -6.34
C LYS A 322 -14.20 -7.23 -7.74
N GLY A 323 -13.15 -7.78 -8.35
CA GLY A 323 -13.27 -8.36 -9.67
C GLY A 323 -11.99 -8.94 -10.26
N ALA A 324 -12.20 -9.71 -11.32
CA ALA A 324 -11.17 -10.28 -12.19
C ALA A 324 -11.16 -9.62 -13.59
N PHE A 325 -11.94 -8.55 -13.79
CA PHE A 325 -12.32 -8.00 -15.09
C PHE A 325 -11.99 -6.52 -15.21
N ILE A 326 -12.13 -5.97 -16.42
CA ILE A 326 -12.05 -4.52 -16.65
C ILE A 326 -13.33 -3.90 -16.09
N MET A 327 -13.19 -2.78 -15.38
CA MET A 327 -14.32 -2.03 -14.87
C MET A 327 -15.18 -1.46 -16.00
N ASN A 328 -16.51 -1.54 -15.87
CA ASN A 328 -17.39 -0.75 -16.72
C ASN A 328 -17.41 0.70 -16.22
N ALA A 329 -16.47 1.52 -16.68
CA ALA A 329 -16.33 2.91 -16.26
C ALA A 329 -15.94 3.81 -17.44
N PRO A 330 -16.80 3.96 -18.48
CA PRO A 330 -16.41 4.50 -19.79
C PRO A 330 -15.90 5.95 -19.76
N LYS A 331 -16.22 6.72 -18.71
CA LYS A 331 -15.71 8.09 -18.51
C LYS A 331 -14.41 8.16 -17.69
N LEU A 332 -14.05 7.07 -16.99
CA LEU A 332 -13.00 7.05 -15.97
C LEU A 332 -11.89 6.03 -16.27
N SER A 333 -12.11 5.12 -17.21
CA SER A 333 -11.16 4.10 -17.64
C SER A 333 -11.33 3.84 -19.13
N SER A 334 -10.24 3.44 -19.77
CA SER A 334 -10.19 3.03 -21.17
C SER A 334 -8.94 2.19 -21.37
N TRP A 335 -8.87 1.44 -22.48
CA TRP A 335 -7.68 0.63 -22.81
C TRP A 335 -6.37 1.42 -22.67
N LYS A 336 -6.33 2.65 -23.21
CA LYS A 336 -5.15 3.50 -23.10
C LYS A 336 -4.86 3.93 -21.66
N MET A 337 -5.87 4.40 -20.93
CA MET A 337 -5.69 4.87 -19.55
C MET A 337 -5.22 3.74 -18.64
N ASP A 338 -5.81 2.55 -18.76
CA ASP A 338 -5.43 1.37 -17.97
C ASP A 338 -3.96 1.01 -18.25
N ASN A 339 -3.56 0.99 -19.52
CA ASN A 339 -2.19 0.64 -19.91
C ASN A 339 -1.17 1.68 -19.42
N ASP A 340 -1.50 2.98 -19.50
CA ASP A 340 -0.66 4.06 -18.97
C ASP A 340 -0.46 3.92 -17.45
N GLU A 341 -1.44 3.38 -16.72
CA GLU A 341 -1.32 3.08 -15.28
C GLU A 341 -0.51 1.79 -15.03
N LEU A 342 -0.75 0.73 -15.80
CA LEU A 342 -0.01 -0.53 -15.68
C LEU A 342 1.49 -0.36 -15.94
N ALA A 343 1.89 0.56 -16.81
CA ALA A 343 3.29 0.89 -17.07
C ALA A 343 4.03 1.44 -15.82
N LYS A 344 3.30 1.84 -14.76
CA LYS A 344 3.88 2.31 -13.49
C LYS A 344 4.15 1.19 -12.50
N LEU A 345 3.70 -0.03 -12.78
CA LEU A 345 4.00 -1.19 -11.95
C LEU A 345 5.48 -1.53 -12.08
N LYS A 346 6.16 -1.53 -10.93
CA LYS A 346 7.58 -1.84 -10.82
C LYS A 346 7.71 -3.28 -10.35
N PRO A 347 8.52 -4.12 -11.02
CA PRO A 347 8.80 -5.45 -10.50
C PRO A 347 9.44 -5.37 -9.11
N SER A 348 9.18 -6.36 -8.26
CA SER A 348 9.92 -6.54 -7.00
C SER A 348 11.40 -6.81 -7.29
N ALA A 349 12.27 -6.68 -6.27
CA ALA A 349 13.69 -6.99 -6.43
C ALA A 349 13.90 -8.45 -6.92
N ALA A 350 13.15 -9.40 -6.39
CA ALA A 350 13.23 -10.81 -6.80
C ALA A 350 12.81 -11.02 -8.27
N VAL A 351 11.78 -10.32 -8.75
CA VAL A 351 11.37 -10.38 -10.16
C VAL A 351 12.39 -9.67 -11.05
N GLN A 352 12.95 -8.55 -10.59
CA GLN A 352 14.01 -7.83 -11.29
C GLN A 352 15.25 -8.71 -11.47
N GLU A 353 15.66 -9.49 -10.46
CA GLU A 353 16.76 -10.46 -10.57
C GLU A 353 16.52 -11.53 -11.66
N ILE A 354 15.26 -11.94 -11.87
CA ILE A 354 14.92 -12.85 -12.97
C ILE A 354 15.06 -12.13 -14.31
N LEU A 355 14.58 -10.89 -14.42
CA LEU A 355 14.66 -10.07 -15.63
C LEU A 355 16.11 -9.75 -16.02
N ASP A 356 16.98 -9.52 -15.04
CA ASP A 356 18.38 -9.16 -15.24
C ASP A 356 19.23 -10.31 -15.81
N LYS A 357 18.70 -11.55 -15.84
CA LYS A 357 19.32 -12.68 -16.54
C LYS A 357 19.28 -12.52 -18.07
N PHE A 358 18.41 -11.66 -18.59
CA PHE A 358 18.40 -11.30 -20.00
C PHE A 358 19.33 -10.11 -20.23
N ASP A 359 20.12 -10.14 -21.31
CA ASP A 359 21.00 -9.01 -21.65
C ASP A 359 20.11 -7.76 -21.85
N PRO A 360 20.31 -6.67 -21.10
CA PRO A 360 19.52 -5.45 -21.26
C PRO A 360 19.69 -4.81 -22.65
N ARG A 361 20.75 -5.18 -23.39
CA ARG A 361 20.99 -4.77 -24.78
C ARG A 361 20.32 -5.71 -25.78
N GLN A 362 19.72 -6.81 -25.33
CA GLN A 362 18.97 -7.68 -26.22
C GLN A 362 17.79 -6.90 -26.79
N ASP A 363 17.84 -6.66 -28.09
CA ASP A 363 16.79 -5.98 -28.80
C ASP A 363 15.59 -6.92 -28.97
N PHE A 364 14.52 -6.66 -28.23
CA PHE A 364 13.26 -7.40 -28.34
C PHE A 364 12.39 -6.90 -29.50
N SER A 365 12.76 -5.81 -30.19
CA SER A 365 11.97 -5.26 -31.30
C SER A 365 11.90 -6.18 -32.53
N ASP A 366 12.85 -7.12 -32.67
CA ASP A 366 12.86 -8.18 -33.68
C ASP A 366 12.47 -9.57 -33.12
N VAL A 367 12.03 -9.63 -31.86
CA VAL A 367 11.60 -10.86 -31.20
C VAL A 367 10.07 -10.94 -31.22
N VAL A 368 9.52 -12.05 -31.71
CA VAL A 368 8.08 -12.31 -31.64
C VAL A 368 7.74 -12.96 -30.31
N SER A 369 6.84 -12.34 -29.55
CA SER A 369 6.37 -12.90 -28.29
C SER A 369 5.36 -14.02 -28.55
N VAL A 370 5.47 -15.11 -27.81
CA VAL A 370 4.58 -16.28 -27.93
C VAL A 370 4.12 -16.69 -26.55
N HIS A 371 2.82 -16.64 -26.31
CA HIS A 371 2.20 -17.11 -25.08
C HIS A 371 1.24 -18.25 -25.38
N ILE A 372 1.54 -19.43 -24.82
CA ILE A 372 0.78 -20.66 -25.02
C ILE A 372 0.19 -21.10 -23.68
N ARG A 373 -1.14 -21.05 -23.56
CA ARG A 373 -1.88 -21.67 -22.46
C ARG A 373 -2.34 -23.06 -22.91
N ASN A 374 -1.61 -24.08 -22.48
CA ASN A 374 -1.72 -25.46 -22.96
C ASN A 374 -2.52 -26.37 -22.02
N ARG A 375 -2.65 -26.05 -20.73
CA ARG A 375 -3.36 -26.92 -19.77
C ARG A 375 -4.87 -26.98 -20.02
N GLY A 376 -5.45 -28.16 -19.76
CA GLY A 376 -6.91 -28.38 -19.75
C GLY A 376 -7.57 -27.76 -18.51
N LEU A 377 -8.90 -27.61 -18.54
CA LEU A 377 -9.67 -27.03 -17.41
C LEU A 377 -9.50 -27.83 -16.11
N ASP A 378 -9.43 -29.14 -16.24
CA ASP A 378 -9.27 -30.15 -15.18
C ASP A 378 -7.86 -30.18 -14.56
N THR A 379 -6.88 -29.57 -15.22
CA THR A 379 -5.45 -29.61 -14.84
C THR A 379 -4.85 -28.22 -14.59
N ASP A 380 -5.67 -27.16 -14.63
CA ASP A 380 -5.20 -25.77 -14.54
C ASP A 380 -4.89 -25.32 -13.10
N ILE A 381 -5.70 -25.75 -12.14
CA ILE A 381 -5.57 -25.35 -10.73
C ILE A 381 -5.89 -26.56 -9.86
N ASP A 382 -4.89 -27.01 -9.11
CA ASP A 382 -5.05 -28.13 -8.18
C ASP A 382 -6.10 -27.80 -7.11
N GLY A 383 -7.12 -28.66 -7.00
CA GLY A 383 -8.14 -28.57 -5.95
C GLY A 383 -9.24 -27.52 -6.17
N VAL A 384 -9.31 -26.85 -7.33
CA VAL A 384 -10.40 -25.92 -7.66
C VAL A 384 -11.40 -26.59 -8.61
N ASP A 385 -12.68 -26.62 -8.21
CA ASP A 385 -13.75 -27.05 -9.10
C ASP A 385 -14.12 -25.91 -10.06
N SER A 386 -13.75 -26.06 -11.34
CA SER A 386 -14.11 -25.09 -12.38
C SER A 386 -15.62 -24.81 -12.47
N LYS A 387 -16.50 -25.71 -12.01
CA LYS A 387 -17.96 -25.55 -12.00
C LYS A 387 -18.46 -24.64 -10.87
N SER A 388 -17.69 -24.42 -9.82
CA SER A 388 -18.06 -23.48 -8.74
C SER A 388 -17.60 -22.05 -9.01
N GLU A 389 -16.60 -21.87 -9.88
CA GLU A 389 -15.99 -20.57 -10.19
C GLU A 389 -16.57 -19.91 -11.44
N TYR A 390 -17.00 -20.72 -12.41
CA TYR A 390 -17.49 -20.25 -13.69
C TYR A 390 -18.91 -20.72 -13.94
N THR A 391 -19.71 -19.88 -14.59
CA THR A 391 -20.99 -20.31 -15.16
C THR A 391 -20.77 -21.44 -16.18
N GLU A 392 -21.76 -22.30 -16.38
CA GLU A 392 -21.68 -23.42 -17.36
C GLU A 392 -21.27 -22.93 -18.76
N LYS A 393 -21.83 -21.80 -19.20
CA LYS A 393 -21.47 -21.16 -20.46
C LYS A 393 -20.01 -20.71 -20.46
N GLY A 394 -19.55 -20.07 -19.38
CA GLY A 394 -18.16 -19.63 -19.24
C GLY A 394 -17.15 -20.78 -19.28
N ALA A 395 -17.50 -21.93 -18.69
CA ALA A 395 -16.68 -23.13 -18.75
C ALA A 395 -16.61 -23.72 -20.18
N ALA A 396 -17.74 -23.79 -20.89
CA ALA A 396 -17.81 -24.28 -22.26
C ALA A 396 -16.99 -23.40 -23.24
N ASP A 397 -17.13 -22.07 -23.13
CA ASP A 397 -16.34 -21.12 -23.91
C ASP A 397 -14.84 -21.32 -23.62
N MET A 398 -14.46 -21.50 -22.35
CA MET A 398 -13.07 -21.69 -21.98
C MET A 398 -12.47 -22.98 -22.57
N GLN A 399 -13.23 -24.09 -22.56
CA GLN A 399 -12.79 -25.35 -23.17
C GLN A 399 -12.55 -25.17 -24.67
N TYR A 400 -13.49 -24.55 -25.38
CA TYR A 400 -13.42 -24.31 -26.82
C TYR A 400 -12.15 -23.55 -27.23
N TRP A 401 -11.75 -22.54 -26.44
CA TRP A 401 -10.54 -21.75 -26.69
C TRP A 401 -9.24 -22.44 -26.29
N ARG A 402 -9.27 -23.30 -25.26
CA ARG A 402 -8.09 -24.08 -24.83
C ARG A 402 -7.67 -25.10 -25.88
N GLU A 403 -8.61 -25.81 -26.48
CA GLU A 403 -8.31 -26.78 -27.55
C GLU A 403 -7.61 -26.12 -28.74
N ARG A 404 -8.04 -24.90 -29.12
CA ARG A 404 -7.43 -24.11 -30.20
C ARG A 404 -6.07 -23.51 -29.80
N SER A 405 -5.83 -23.37 -28.49
CA SER A 405 -4.59 -22.84 -27.92
C SER A 405 -3.50 -23.90 -27.70
N HIS A 406 -3.73 -25.14 -28.11
CA HIS A 406 -2.73 -26.20 -28.03
C HIS A 406 -1.45 -25.85 -28.81
N TYR A 407 -0.28 -26.18 -28.26
CA TYR A 407 1.02 -25.73 -28.78
C TYR A 407 1.27 -26.09 -30.26
N THR A 408 0.70 -27.19 -30.76
CA THR A 408 0.84 -27.63 -32.16
C THR A 408 0.33 -26.61 -33.17
N ASN A 409 -0.71 -25.83 -32.81
CA ASN A 409 -1.21 -24.74 -33.64
C ASN A 409 -0.23 -23.56 -33.71
N PHE A 410 0.46 -23.28 -32.60
CA PHE A 410 1.53 -22.28 -32.56
C PHE A 410 2.74 -22.72 -33.38
N VAL A 411 3.12 -24.00 -33.32
CA VAL A 411 4.21 -24.55 -34.15
C VAL A 411 3.96 -24.28 -35.64
N LYS A 412 2.75 -24.57 -36.15
CA LYS A 412 2.39 -24.31 -37.55
C LYS A 412 2.56 -22.81 -37.90
N LYS A 413 2.06 -21.92 -37.04
CA LYS A 413 2.16 -20.46 -37.25
C LYS A 413 3.60 -19.96 -37.19
N MET A 414 4.37 -20.43 -36.22
CA MET A 414 5.78 -20.05 -36.05
C MET A 414 6.64 -20.55 -37.22
N GLN A 415 6.38 -21.77 -37.72
CA GLN A 415 7.06 -22.29 -38.91
C GLN A 415 6.81 -21.41 -40.13
N ALA A 416 5.56 -20.97 -40.35
CA ALA A 416 5.24 -20.05 -41.44
C ALA A 416 5.99 -18.71 -41.30
N ILE A 417 6.12 -18.17 -40.09
CA ILE A 417 6.88 -16.94 -39.81
C ILE A 417 8.37 -17.16 -40.10
N VAL A 418 8.98 -18.26 -39.64
CA VAL A 418 10.41 -18.55 -39.88
C VAL A 418 10.69 -18.75 -41.37
N THR A 419 9.77 -19.37 -42.11
CA THR A 419 9.90 -19.52 -43.56
C THR A 419 9.93 -18.16 -44.27
N ALA A 420 9.08 -17.22 -43.85
CA ALA A 420 9.03 -15.87 -44.42
C ALA A 420 10.19 -14.97 -43.93
N GLU A 421 10.55 -15.09 -42.66
CA GLU A 421 11.56 -14.28 -41.96
C GLU A 421 12.57 -15.19 -41.24
N PRO A 422 13.61 -15.70 -41.95
CA PRO A 422 14.52 -16.72 -41.41
C PRO A 422 15.39 -16.28 -40.24
N LYS A 423 15.38 -14.99 -39.84
CA LYS A 423 16.13 -14.48 -38.69
C LYS A 423 15.28 -14.32 -37.43
N THR A 424 13.96 -14.54 -37.54
CA THR A 424 13.04 -14.35 -36.41
C THR A 424 13.40 -15.26 -35.24
N LYS A 425 13.42 -14.64 -34.06
CA LYS A 425 13.51 -15.29 -32.76
C LYS A 425 12.18 -15.14 -32.04
N PHE A 426 11.93 -16.03 -31.10
CA PHE A 426 10.71 -16.03 -30.31
C PHE A 426 11.04 -15.99 -28.83
N TYR A 427 10.33 -15.14 -28.09
CA TYR A 427 10.28 -15.27 -26.64
C TYR A 427 9.02 -16.04 -26.27
N LEU A 428 9.17 -17.17 -25.57
CA LEU A 428 8.09 -18.10 -25.31
C LEU A 428 7.79 -18.21 -23.82
N SER A 429 6.51 -18.09 -23.49
CA SER A 429 5.93 -18.40 -22.18
C SER A 429 4.86 -19.47 -22.32
N SER A 430 4.83 -20.42 -21.40
CA SER A 430 3.85 -21.50 -21.34
C SER A 430 3.49 -21.83 -19.89
N ASP A 431 2.24 -22.25 -19.66
CA ASP A 431 1.77 -22.82 -18.39
C ASP A 431 2.22 -24.27 -18.18
N THR A 432 2.98 -24.85 -19.13
CA THR A 432 3.58 -26.18 -19.00
C THR A 432 5.08 -26.10 -19.32
N VAL A 433 5.96 -26.41 -18.35
CA VAL A 433 7.43 -26.33 -18.53
C VAL A 433 7.91 -27.21 -19.69
N HIS A 434 7.39 -28.44 -19.80
CA HIS A 434 7.80 -29.37 -20.85
C HIS A 434 7.59 -28.82 -22.28
N ILE A 435 6.57 -27.97 -22.47
CA ILE A 435 6.33 -27.32 -23.78
C ILE A 435 7.45 -26.34 -24.13
N LEU A 436 8.09 -25.70 -23.16
CA LEU A 436 9.23 -24.82 -23.42
C LEU A 436 10.39 -25.60 -24.04
N ASP A 437 10.68 -26.79 -23.52
CA ASP A 437 11.77 -27.63 -24.02
C ASP A 437 11.45 -28.26 -25.39
N GLU A 438 10.20 -28.68 -25.58
CA GLU A 438 9.74 -29.16 -26.89
C GLU A 438 9.85 -28.07 -27.96
N MET A 439 9.47 -26.83 -27.65
CA MET A 439 9.57 -25.71 -28.58
C MET A 439 11.03 -25.36 -28.90
N LYS A 440 11.96 -25.45 -27.92
CA LYS A 440 13.40 -25.30 -28.17
C LYS A 440 13.92 -26.38 -29.13
N ARG A 441 13.44 -27.62 -29.01
CA ARG A 441 13.81 -28.74 -29.89
C ARG A 441 13.30 -28.52 -31.32
N LEU A 442 12.08 -28.04 -31.47
CA LEU A 442 11.45 -27.78 -32.77
C LEU A 442 12.05 -26.54 -33.48
N PHE A 443 12.52 -25.54 -32.74
CA PHE A 443 13.09 -24.30 -33.27
C PHE A 443 14.49 -24.02 -32.69
N PRO A 444 15.50 -24.84 -33.01
CA PRO A 444 16.82 -24.77 -32.38
C PRO A 444 17.48 -23.41 -32.61
N GLY A 445 17.99 -22.81 -31.53
CA GLY A 445 18.66 -21.49 -31.54
C GLY A 445 17.74 -20.27 -31.72
N ARG A 446 16.42 -20.47 -31.73
CA ARG A 446 15.44 -19.38 -31.96
C ARG A 446 14.56 -19.06 -30.76
N ILE A 447 14.48 -19.96 -29.78
CA ILE A 447 13.59 -19.83 -28.62
C ILE A 447 14.34 -19.23 -27.43
N LEU A 448 13.82 -18.14 -26.91
CA LEU A 448 14.18 -17.51 -25.65
C LEU A 448 13.09 -17.84 -24.63
N VAL A 449 13.49 -18.24 -23.43
CA VAL A 449 12.56 -18.51 -22.31
C VAL A 449 13.20 -18.07 -21.02
N THR A 450 12.39 -17.74 -20.02
CA THR A 450 12.87 -17.65 -18.65
C THR A 450 13.13 -19.08 -18.13
N PRO A 451 14.37 -19.44 -17.78
CA PRO A 451 14.66 -20.76 -17.25
C PRO A 451 13.94 -20.97 -15.91
N ARG A 452 13.20 -22.08 -15.82
CA ARG A 452 12.46 -22.49 -14.63
C ARG A 452 12.22 -24.00 -14.64
N ASP A 453 11.95 -24.53 -13.47
CA ASP A 453 11.72 -25.93 -13.11
C ASP A 453 10.35 -26.13 -12.45
N CYS A 454 9.51 -25.09 -12.43
CA CYS A 454 8.15 -25.08 -11.93
C CYS A 454 7.18 -24.50 -12.96
N ASP A 455 5.90 -24.82 -12.81
CA ASP A 455 4.77 -24.22 -13.55
C ASP A 455 3.46 -24.22 -12.73
N ASP A 456 3.56 -24.31 -11.41
CA ASP A 456 2.42 -24.20 -10.50
C ASP A 456 2.03 -22.73 -10.24
N ARG A 457 0.93 -22.55 -9.50
CA ARG A 457 0.44 -21.24 -9.04
C ARG A 457 0.92 -20.91 -7.61
N GLY A 458 1.97 -21.60 -7.19
CA GLY A 458 2.61 -21.59 -5.87
C GLY A 458 3.90 -20.78 -5.84
N GLY A 459 4.25 -20.27 -4.65
CA GLY A 459 5.62 -19.87 -4.28
C GLY A 459 6.34 -18.97 -5.29
N ASP A 460 7.59 -19.32 -5.60
CA ASP A 460 8.43 -18.57 -6.53
C ASP A 460 7.98 -18.66 -7.99
N CYS A 461 7.08 -19.59 -8.33
CA CYS A 461 6.69 -19.82 -9.71
C CYS A 461 5.95 -18.64 -10.33
N ILE A 462 5.14 -17.94 -9.53
CA ILE A 462 4.45 -16.73 -9.97
C ILE A 462 5.44 -15.59 -10.27
N LYS A 463 6.61 -15.55 -9.63
CA LYS A 463 7.65 -14.55 -9.94
C LYS A 463 8.18 -14.74 -11.36
N TYR A 464 8.39 -15.99 -11.79
CA TYR A 464 8.71 -16.30 -13.18
C TYR A 464 7.57 -15.93 -14.13
N ALA A 465 6.31 -16.18 -13.75
CA ALA A 465 5.16 -15.80 -14.56
C ALA A 465 5.07 -14.26 -14.74
N LEU A 466 5.37 -13.47 -13.70
CA LEU A 466 5.42 -12.02 -13.85
C LEU A 466 6.60 -11.56 -14.71
N ALA A 467 7.78 -12.18 -14.55
CA ALA A 467 8.91 -11.90 -15.42
C ALA A 467 8.58 -12.21 -16.89
N ASP A 468 7.90 -13.34 -17.16
CA ASP A 468 7.40 -13.71 -18.49
C ASP A 468 6.46 -12.64 -19.05
N LEU A 469 5.55 -12.06 -18.25
CA LEU A 469 4.69 -10.94 -18.71
C LEU A 469 5.51 -9.73 -19.15
N TYR A 470 6.49 -9.31 -18.34
CA TYR A 470 7.35 -8.18 -18.69
C TYR A 470 8.20 -8.43 -19.93
N LEU A 471 8.64 -9.67 -20.17
CA LEU A 471 9.43 -10.04 -21.34
C LEU A 471 8.55 -10.20 -22.59
N LEU A 472 7.36 -10.81 -22.46
CA LEU A 472 6.35 -10.87 -23.53
C LEU A 472 5.97 -9.46 -23.99
N ALA A 473 5.82 -8.51 -23.06
CA ALA A 473 5.46 -7.13 -23.34
C ALA A 473 6.52 -6.35 -24.14
N ARG A 474 7.75 -6.85 -24.29
CA ARG A 474 8.82 -6.19 -25.05
C ARG A 474 8.88 -6.58 -26.52
N GLY A 475 8.21 -7.66 -26.92
CA GLY A 475 8.30 -8.21 -28.27
C GLY A 475 7.69 -7.31 -29.35
N LYS A 476 7.98 -7.61 -30.62
CA LYS A 476 7.45 -6.91 -31.81
C LYS A 476 5.92 -6.92 -31.89
N TYR A 477 5.35 -8.10 -31.64
CA TYR A 477 3.93 -8.40 -31.51
C TYR A 477 3.80 -9.73 -30.75
N ILE A 478 2.59 -10.07 -30.30
CA ILE A 478 2.34 -11.31 -29.57
C ILE A 478 1.47 -12.29 -30.35
N LEU A 479 1.93 -13.54 -30.46
CA LEU A 479 1.10 -14.70 -30.75
C LEU A 479 0.58 -15.23 -29.41
N GLY A 480 -0.73 -15.21 -29.18
CA GLY A 480 -1.28 -15.53 -27.87
C GLY A 480 -2.44 -16.50 -27.91
N SER A 481 -2.62 -17.24 -26.83
CA SER A 481 -3.86 -17.98 -26.59
C SER A 481 -5.03 -17.02 -26.44
N ASN A 482 -6.10 -17.24 -27.21
CA ASN A 482 -7.32 -16.47 -27.07
C ASN A 482 -7.98 -16.77 -25.71
N TRP A 483 -8.77 -15.83 -25.21
CA TRP A 483 -9.45 -15.95 -23.91
C TRP A 483 -8.51 -16.16 -22.70
N SER A 484 -7.22 -15.83 -22.85
CA SER A 484 -6.27 -15.79 -21.74
C SER A 484 -6.03 -14.35 -21.29
N SER A 485 -6.35 -14.06 -20.03
CA SER A 485 -6.02 -12.79 -19.40
C SER A 485 -4.51 -12.57 -19.25
N PHE A 486 -3.69 -13.63 -19.32
CA PHE A 486 -2.23 -13.51 -19.34
C PHE A 486 -1.74 -12.94 -20.68
N THR A 487 -2.29 -13.40 -21.82
CA THR A 487 -2.04 -12.79 -23.14
C THR A 487 -2.46 -11.32 -23.12
N GLU A 488 -3.67 -11.04 -22.62
CA GLU A 488 -4.20 -9.68 -22.56
C GLU A 488 -3.32 -8.77 -21.69
N ALA A 489 -2.87 -9.24 -20.51
CA ALA A 489 -1.99 -8.49 -19.63
C ALA A 489 -0.66 -8.13 -20.32
N ALA A 490 -0.05 -9.06 -21.06
CA ALA A 490 1.17 -8.77 -21.83
C ALA A 490 0.92 -7.71 -22.93
N GLN A 491 -0.21 -7.81 -23.65
CA GLN A 491 -0.59 -6.80 -24.64
C GLN A 491 -0.78 -5.42 -24.01
N ARG A 492 -1.38 -5.35 -22.82
CA ARG A 492 -1.63 -4.10 -22.10
C ARG A 492 -0.35 -3.46 -21.60
N LEU A 493 0.53 -4.25 -20.97
CA LEU A 493 1.82 -3.79 -20.46
C LEU A 493 2.73 -3.26 -21.58
N GLY A 494 2.75 -3.93 -22.74
CA GLY A 494 3.63 -3.58 -23.85
C GLY A 494 3.00 -2.71 -24.94
N GLY A 495 1.68 -2.47 -24.90
CA GLY A 495 0.96 -1.84 -26.00
C GLY A 495 1.00 -2.66 -27.31
N LEU A 496 1.12 -3.99 -27.21
CA LEU A 496 1.41 -4.86 -28.35
C LEU A 496 0.17 -5.24 -29.16
N GLN A 497 0.35 -5.34 -30.48
CA GLN A 497 -0.61 -6.01 -31.35
C GLN A 497 -0.63 -7.51 -31.05
N GLY A 498 -1.81 -8.07 -30.84
CA GLY A 498 -2.01 -9.50 -30.57
C GLY A 498 -2.66 -10.23 -31.74
N PHE A 499 -2.07 -11.35 -32.13
CA PHE A 499 -2.65 -12.36 -33.02
C PHE A 499 -3.03 -13.57 -32.17
N LEU A 500 -4.30 -13.93 -32.14
CA LEU A 500 -4.85 -14.89 -31.18
C LEU A 500 -5.22 -16.23 -31.83
N ALA A 501 -4.85 -17.32 -31.18
CA ALA A 501 -5.19 -18.68 -31.61
C ALA A 501 -6.71 -18.90 -31.62
N GLY A 502 -7.25 -19.48 -32.69
CA GLY A 502 -8.69 -19.65 -32.92
C GLY A 502 -9.42 -18.41 -33.45
N ARG A 503 -8.74 -17.24 -33.54
CA ARG A 503 -9.30 -16.02 -34.13
C ARG A 503 -8.52 -15.55 -35.36
N ASP A 504 -7.20 -15.39 -35.21
CA ASP A 504 -6.31 -14.84 -36.25
C ASP A 504 -5.47 -15.94 -36.92
N PHE A 505 -5.28 -17.07 -36.25
CA PHE A 505 -4.67 -18.29 -36.79
C PHE A 505 -5.26 -19.51 -36.08
N ALA A 506 -5.12 -20.70 -36.67
CA ALA A 506 -5.74 -21.94 -36.18
C ALA A 506 -7.30 -21.87 -36.12
N ASN A 507 -7.89 -21.26 -37.16
CA ASN A 507 -9.34 -21.13 -37.32
C ASN A 507 -9.98 -22.36 -37.96
N GLU A 508 -9.18 -23.25 -38.54
CA GLU A 508 -9.65 -24.51 -39.11
C GLU A 508 -9.98 -25.46 -37.96
N THR A 509 -11.25 -25.85 -37.88
CA THR A 509 -11.70 -26.98 -37.07
C THR A 509 -10.75 -28.15 -37.36
N LEU A 510 -10.20 -28.77 -36.31
CA LEU A 510 -9.56 -30.07 -36.44
C LEU A 510 -10.55 -30.97 -37.20
N SER A 511 -10.29 -31.22 -38.48
CA SER A 511 -10.98 -32.29 -39.19
C SER A 511 -10.53 -33.55 -38.48
N THR A 512 -11.41 -34.09 -37.64
CA THR A 512 -11.31 -35.45 -37.15
C THR A 512 -11.22 -36.36 -38.36
N ASN A 513 -10.01 -36.83 -38.64
CA ASN A 513 -9.78 -38.05 -39.41
C ASN A 513 -9.32 -39.13 -38.45
#